data_AF-A0A099KAS1-F1
#
_entry.id   AF-A0A099KAS1-F1
#
_cell.length_a   1.000
_cell.length_b   1.000
_cell.length_c   1.000
_cell.angle_alpha   90.00
_cell.angle_beta   90.00
_cell.angle_gamma   90.00
#
_symmetry.space_group_name_H-M   'P 1'
#
loop_
_entity.id
_entity.type
_entity.pdbx_description
1 polymer ?
#
loop_
_entity_poly.entity_id
_entity_poly.type
_entity_poly.pdbx_seq_one_letter_code
_entity_poly.pdbx_strand_id
1 'polypeptide(L)'
;MKKLYQNIRLITLLTLLVLCSNKIFADDVALDAAIIDVAPVLLEELDQTRGLGGIVDVDVTNNANLAAELTDNKVSDSVTGYNIIDQGSFHDASGVFSIIQNTGNNVIIQDSTIITITITPE
;
A
#
# COMPACT_ATOMS: atom_id res chain seq x y z
N MET A 1 -74.48 -27.43 43.98
CA MET A 1 -73.33 -28.04 43.26
C MET A 1 -72.78 -27.16 42.12
N LYS A 2 -73.61 -26.50 41.29
CA LYS A 2 -73.14 -25.66 40.16
C LYS A 2 -72.17 -24.52 40.55
N LYS A 3 -72.45 -23.78 41.63
CA LYS A 3 -71.57 -22.69 42.12
C LYS A 3 -70.18 -23.17 42.57
N LEU A 4 -70.10 -24.39 43.13
CA LEU A 4 -68.84 -24.97 43.58
C LEU A 4 -67.94 -25.34 42.38
N TYR A 5 -68.53 -25.94 41.35
CA TYR A 5 -67.81 -26.29 40.12
C TYR A 5 -67.31 -25.06 39.34
N GLN A 6 -68.09 -23.97 39.37
CA GLN A 6 -67.71 -22.70 38.75
C GLN A 6 -66.51 -22.04 39.43
N ASN A 7 -66.44 -22.07 40.77
CA ASN A 7 -65.29 -21.56 41.52
C ASN A 7 -64.03 -22.39 41.28
N ILE A 8 -64.16 -23.73 41.20
CA ILE A 8 -63.04 -24.62 40.90
C ILE A 8 -62.49 -24.36 39.49
N ARG A 9 -63.37 -24.20 38.49
CA ARG A 9 -62.94 -23.83 37.13
C ARG A 9 -62.24 -22.48 37.07
N LEU A 10 -62.72 -21.50 37.82
CA LEU A 10 -62.13 -20.16 37.86
C LEU A 10 -60.73 -20.18 38.47
N ILE A 11 -60.53 -20.96 39.55
CA ILE A 11 -59.22 -21.14 40.18
C ILE A 11 -58.25 -21.85 39.22
N THR A 12 -58.69 -22.91 38.53
CA THR A 12 -57.82 -23.61 37.56
C THR A 12 -57.43 -22.72 36.38
N LEU A 13 -58.31 -21.83 35.94
CA LEU A 13 -58.01 -20.90 34.86
C LEU A 13 -57.00 -19.82 35.30
N LEU A 14 -57.15 -19.31 36.52
CA LEU A 14 -56.22 -18.33 37.09
C LEU A 14 -54.81 -18.90 37.24
N THR A 15 -54.68 -20.15 37.71
CA THR A 15 -53.38 -20.82 37.83
C THR A 15 -52.72 -21.01 36.47
N LEU A 16 -53.48 -21.38 35.43
CA LEU A 16 -52.95 -21.56 34.07
C LEU A 16 -52.44 -20.22 33.49
N LEU A 17 -53.14 -19.12 33.79
CA LEU A 17 -52.76 -17.79 33.33
C LEU A 17 -51.45 -17.29 33.98
N VAL A 18 -51.23 -17.63 35.26
CA VAL A 18 -49.97 -17.34 35.96
C VAL A 18 -48.80 -18.14 35.37
N LEU A 19 -49.00 -19.41 35.03
CA LEU A 19 -47.97 -20.23 34.37
C LEU A 19 -47.59 -19.69 32.98
N CYS A 20 -48.55 -19.18 32.21
CA CYS A 20 -48.28 -18.55 30.90
C CYS A 20 -47.59 -17.18 30.99
N SER A 21 -47.58 -16.53 32.16
CA SER A 21 -47.00 -15.19 32.35
C SER A 21 -45.47 -15.23 32.56
N ASN A 22 -44.89 -16.40 32.81
CA ASN A 22 -43.45 -16.58 32.87
C ASN A 22 -42.88 -16.70 31.45
N LYS A 23 -42.60 -15.56 30.80
CA LYS A 23 -41.75 -15.56 29.60
C LYS A 23 -40.27 -15.73 30.02
N ILE A 24 -39.75 -16.92 29.74
CA ILE A 24 -38.44 -17.25 29.13
C ILE A 24 -37.27 -16.32 29.50
N PHE A 25 -36.32 -16.83 30.28
CA PHE A 25 -34.92 -16.42 30.17
C PHE A 25 -34.23 -17.44 29.25
N ALA A 26 -33.79 -16.99 28.08
CA ALA A 26 -32.82 -17.75 27.30
C ALA A 26 -31.48 -17.65 28.04
N ASP A 27 -30.88 -18.80 28.33
CA ASP A 27 -29.53 -18.89 28.87
C ASP A 27 -28.58 -18.64 27.69
N ASP A 28 -27.94 -17.46 27.66
CA ASP A 28 -26.97 -17.13 26.63
C ASP A 28 -25.77 -18.07 26.80
N VAL A 29 -25.61 -19.01 25.88
CA VAL A 29 -24.41 -19.86 25.80
C VAL A 29 -23.22 -18.93 25.57
N ALA A 30 -22.46 -18.67 26.64
CA ALA A 30 -21.21 -17.93 26.59
C ALA A 30 -20.23 -18.73 25.71
N LEU A 31 -20.07 -18.28 24.47
CA LEU A 31 -18.96 -18.72 23.63
C LEU A 31 -17.69 -18.22 24.31
N ASP A 32 -16.94 -19.13 24.91
CA ASP A 32 -15.63 -18.87 25.50
C ASP A 32 -14.68 -18.38 24.39
N ALA A 33 -14.64 -17.06 24.22
CA ALA A 33 -13.73 -16.37 23.31
C ALA A 33 -12.30 -16.32 23.88
N ALA A 34 -11.85 -17.39 24.53
CA ALA A 34 -10.48 -17.59 24.98
C ALA A 34 -9.50 -17.89 23.82
N ILE A 35 -9.74 -17.28 22.66
CA ILE A 35 -8.76 -17.18 21.59
C ILE A 35 -8.48 -15.69 21.43
N ILE A 36 -7.40 -15.26 22.10
CA ILE A 36 -6.74 -13.94 22.05
C ILE A 36 -7.28 -12.92 23.06
N ASP A 37 -7.03 -13.16 24.35
CA ASP A 37 -6.87 -12.08 25.35
C ASP A 37 -5.45 -11.49 25.23
N VAL A 38 -5.14 -10.95 24.05
CA VAL A 38 -4.03 -10.01 23.90
C VAL A 38 -4.67 -8.65 24.04
N ALA A 39 -4.30 -7.93 25.11
CA ALA A 39 -4.70 -6.54 25.26
C ALA A 39 -4.42 -5.79 23.95
N PRO A 40 -5.39 -5.03 23.42
CA PRO A 40 -5.19 -4.30 22.18
C PRO A 40 -3.97 -3.40 22.34
N VAL A 41 -2.97 -3.56 21.46
CA VAL A 41 -1.82 -2.67 21.39
C VAL A 41 -2.34 -1.24 21.27
N LEU A 42 -1.77 -0.33 22.08
CA LEU A 42 -2.15 1.08 22.04
C LEU A 42 -1.87 1.64 20.65
N LEU A 43 -2.76 2.48 20.11
CA LEU A 43 -2.55 3.12 18.80
C LEU A 43 -1.18 3.81 18.74
N GLU A 44 -0.78 4.48 19.82
CA GLU A 44 0.53 5.10 19.99
C GLU A 44 1.69 4.09 19.86
N GLU A 45 1.57 2.90 20.46
CA GLU A 45 2.59 1.86 20.43
C GLU A 45 2.64 1.16 19.05
N LEU A 46 1.49 1.02 18.40
CA LEU A 46 1.39 0.56 17.03
C LEU A 46 2.02 1.58 16.06
N ASP A 47 1.76 2.88 16.21
CA ASP A 47 2.33 3.95 15.40
C ASP A 47 3.85 4.03 15.56
N GLN A 48 4.37 3.85 16.78
CA GLN A 48 5.81 3.78 17.06
C GLN A 48 6.49 2.54 16.45
N THR A 49 5.75 1.43 16.34
CA THR A 49 6.26 0.16 15.77
C THR A 49 6.11 0.10 14.25
N ARG A 50 5.19 0.87 13.67
CA ARG A 50 4.86 0.90 12.23
C ARG A 50 5.87 1.62 11.34
N GLY A 51 6.97 2.09 11.89
CA GLY A 51 8.07 2.60 11.12
C GLY A 51 8.77 3.69 11.88
N LEU A 52 10.09 3.64 11.84
CA LEU A 52 10.98 4.75 12.12
C LEU A 52 10.78 5.86 11.04
N GLY A 53 9.53 6.27 10.78
CA GLY A 53 9.09 7.17 9.72
C GLY A 53 9.27 8.62 10.11
N GLY A 54 10.47 8.99 10.55
CA GLY A 54 10.65 10.29 11.18
C GLY A 54 12.02 10.91 11.14
N ILE A 55 13.06 10.28 10.58
CA ILE A 55 14.25 10.99 10.12
C ILE A 55 14.96 10.08 9.12
N VAL A 56 14.61 10.19 7.85
CA VAL A 56 15.58 9.87 6.81
C VAL A 56 16.15 11.21 6.40
N ASP A 57 17.16 11.67 7.13
CA ASP A 57 18.02 12.75 6.66
C ASP A 57 18.85 12.17 5.51
N VAL A 58 18.18 11.87 4.37
CA VAL A 58 18.88 11.53 3.15
C VAL A 58 19.39 12.84 2.60
N ASP A 59 20.56 13.25 3.06
CA ASP A 59 21.32 14.28 2.37
C ASP A 59 21.80 13.69 1.03
N VAL A 60 20.89 13.63 0.06
CA VAL A 60 21.19 13.16 -1.29
C VAL A 60 21.93 14.27 -2.01
N THR A 61 23.25 14.28 -1.88
CA THR A 61 24.10 15.11 -2.73
C THR A 61 24.34 14.39 -4.06
N ASN A 62 23.56 14.77 -5.08
CA ASN A 62 23.78 14.33 -6.45
C ASN A 62 24.69 15.33 -7.17
N ASN A 63 25.84 14.88 -7.66
CA ASN A 63 26.74 15.72 -8.46
C ASN A 63 27.16 14.99 -9.74
N ALA A 64 26.95 15.63 -10.88
CA ALA A 64 27.47 15.21 -12.17
C ALA A 64 28.49 16.26 -12.64
N ASN A 65 29.78 15.94 -12.49
CA ASN A 65 30.84 16.78 -13.05
C ASN A 65 31.30 16.18 -14.38
N LEU A 66 30.94 16.86 -15.47
CA LEU A 66 31.28 16.48 -16.84
C LEU A 66 32.19 17.58 -17.40
N ALA A 67 33.43 17.24 -17.68
CA ALA A 67 34.38 18.11 -18.35
C ALA A 67 34.99 17.36 -19.52
N ALA A 68 35.13 18.03 -20.64
CA ALA A 68 35.77 17.47 -21.80
C ALA A 68 36.38 18.59 -22.63
N GLU A 69 37.52 18.27 -23.23
CA GLU A 69 38.26 19.16 -24.09
C GLU A 69 38.47 18.45 -25.43
N LEU A 70 38.13 19.14 -26.50
CA LEU A 70 38.36 18.66 -27.86
C LEU A 70 39.26 19.64 -28.59
N THR A 71 40.55 19.33 -28.67
CA THR A 71 41.57 20.20 -29.29
C THR A 71 42.34 19.46 -30.38
N ASP A 72 42.96 20.23 -31.29
CA ASP A 72 43.78 19.77 -32.40
C ASP A 72 43.12 18.77 -33.38
N ASN A 73 41.80 18.85 -33.54
CA ASN A 73 41.10 17.98 -34.48
C ASN A 73 41.31 18.43 -35.92
N LYS A 74 41.82 17.52 -36.75
CA LYS A 74 41.93 17.70 -38.20
C LYS A 74 41.17 16.60 -38.90
N VAL A 75 40.26 16.98 -39.80
CA VAL A 75 39.49 16.04 -40.61
C VAL A 75 39.66 16.42 -42.08
N SER A 76 40.05 15.45 -42.89
CA SER A 76 40.09 15.53 -44.35
C SER A 76 39.45 14.27 -44.92
N ASP A 77 38.75 14.40 -46.05
CA ASP A 77 38.10 13.29 -46.77
C ASP A 77 37.13 12.45 -45.94
N SER A 78 36.40 13.08 -45.00
CA SER A 78 35.45 12.33 -44.17
C SER A 78 34.05 12.27 -44.77
N VAL A 79 33.48 11.07 -44.74
CA VAL A 79 32.09 10.76 -45.05
C VAL A 79 31.42 10.35 -43.74
N THR A 80 30.40 11.09 -43.33
CA THR A 80 29.61 10.77 -42.13
C THR A 80 28.36 9.98 -42.53
N GLY A 81 27.89 9.13 -41.63
CA GLY A 81 26.71 8.28 -41.84
C GLY A 81 25.40 8.91 -41.37
N TYR A 82 24.31 8.13 -41.45
CA TYR A 82 23.03 8.50 -40.85
C TYR A 82 22.87 7.90 -39.45
N ASN A 83 22.29 8.71 -38.57
CA ASN A 83 21.79 8.31 -37.28
C ASN A 83 20.31 7.97 -37.47
N ILE A 84 19.99 6.72 -37.80
CA ILE A 84 18.62 6.31 -38.07
C ILE A 84 18.11 5.53 -36.86
N ILE A 85 17.09 6.09 -36.22
CA ILE A 85 16.16 5.42 -35.33
C ILE A 85 14.86 5.35 -36.12
N ASP A 86 14.37 4.14 -36.37
CA ASP A 86 13.20 3.90 -37.22
C ASP A 86 12.01 3.39 -36.40
N GLN A 87 10.89 3.15 -37.07
CA GLN A 87 9.69 2.60 -36.47
C GLN A 87 10.00 1.29 -35.73
N GLY A 88 9.62 1.25 -34.46
CA GLY A 88 9.85 0.09 -33.60
C GLY A 88 11.14 0.14 -32.78
N SER A 89 12.04 1.11 -32.99
CA SER A 89 13.30 1.18 -32.21
C SER A 89 13.09 1.29 -30.70
N PHE A 90 11.94 1.80 -30.25
CA PHE A 90 11.55 1.87 -28.84
C PHE A 90 10.14 1.36 -28.58
N HIS A 91 9.62 0.46 -29.42
CA HIS A 91 8.36 -0.21 -29.12
C HIS A 91 8.52 -0.98 -27.79
N ASP A 92 7.54 -0.87 -26.90
CA ASP A 92 7.56 -1.43 -25.54
C ASP A 92 8.70 -0.93 -24.62
N ALA A 93 9.40 0.16 -24.97
CA ALA A 93 10.39 0.74 -24.08
C ALA A 93 9.71 1.31 -22.83
N SER A 94 10.15 0.86 -21.66
CA SER A 94 9.67 1.33 -20.35
C SER A 94 10.84 1.51 -19.39
N GLY A 95 10.65 2.32 -18.36
CA GLY A 95 11.73 2.74 -17.46
C GLY A 95 12.47 3.96 -18.00
N VAL A 96 13.77 4.07 -17.69
CA VAL A 96 14.61 5.22 -18.07
C VAL A 96 15.67 4.77 -19.05
N PHE A 97 15.73 5.43 -20.19
CA PHE A 97 16.71 5.18 -21.24
C PHE A 97 17.25 6.51 -21.77
N SER A 98 18.54 6.54 -22.09
CA SER A 98 19.20 7.65 -22.78
C SER A 98 19.67 7.16 -24.14
N ILE A 99 19.35 7.92 -25.18
CA ILE A 99 19.69 7.57 -26.56
C ILE A 99 20.51 8.71 -27.12
N ILE A 100 21.73 8.39 -27.55
CA ILE A 100 22.62 9.37 -28.13
C ILE A 100 23.12 8.82 -29.45
N GLN A 101 22.89 9.62 -30.49
CA GLN A 101 23.32 9.30 -31.83
C GLN A 101 24.24 10.38 -32.35
N ASN A 102 25.41 9.98 -32.82
CA ASN A 102 26.35 10.88 -33.47
C ASN A 102 27.00 10.20 -34.67
N THR A 103 26.95 10.86 -35.82
CA THR A 103 27.63 10.42 -37.05
C THR A 103 28.73 11.36 -37.48
N GLY A 104 28.97 12.44 -36.74
CA GLY A 104 30.02 13.42 -36.99
C GLY A 104 31.39 12.97 -36.49
N ASN A 105 32.43 13.48 -37.13
CA ASN A 105 33.80 13.44 -36.60
C ASN A 105 33.97 14.52 -35.54
N ASN A 106 34.97 14.35 -34.67
CA ASN A 106 35.32 15.35 -33.66
C ASN A 106 34.15 15.64 -32.73
N VAL A 107 33.51 14.60 -32.22
CA VAL A 107 32.36 14.78 -31.32
C VAL A 107 32.72 14.23 -29.96
N ILE A 108 32.47 15.09 -28.97
CA ILE A 108 32.41 14.70 -27.58
C ILE A 108 30.94 14.53 -27.23
N ILE A 109 30.62 13.37 -26.67
CA ILE A 109 29.34 13.11 -26.03
C ILE A 109 29.58 13.04 -24.53
N GLN A 110 28.86 13.88 -23.80
CA GLN A 110 28.79 13.81 -22.34
C GLN A 110 27.33 13.70 -21.94
N ASP A 111 26.99 12.61 -21.27
CA ASP A 111 25.66 12.40 -20.70
C ASP A 111 25.80 11.90 -19.27
N SER A 112 24.91 12.38 -18.40
CA SER A 112 24.82 11.95 -17.01
C SER A 112 23.36 11.94 -16.60
N THR A 113 22.87 10.74 -16.30
CA THR A 113 21.52 10.53 -15.77
C THR A 113 21.65 10.06 -14.33
N ILE A 114 21.24 10.90 -13.37
CA ILE A 114 21.17 10.53 -11.95
C ILE A 114 19.70 10.32 -11.58
N ILE A 115 19.37 9.11 -11.14
CA ILE A 115 18.03 8.75 -10.66
C ILE A 115 18.12 8.49 -9.16
N THR A 116 17.45 9.31 -8.37
CA THR A 116 17.30 9.12 -6.93
C THR A 116 15.86 8.74 -6.63
N ILE A 117 15.67 7.61 -5.96
CA ILE A 117 14.36 7.13 -5.52
C ILE A 117 14.39 7.00 -4.01
N THR A 118 13.56 7.79 -3.34
CA THR A 118 13.31 7.68 -1.89
C THR A 118 11.90 7.13 -1.71
N ILE A 119 11.77 5.97 -1.07
CA ILE A 119 10.48 5.36 -0.74
C ILE A 119 10.34 5.40 0.77
N THR A 120 9.35 6.13 1.25
CA THR A 120 8.97 6.16 2.66
C THR A 120 7.64 5.40 2.80
N PRO A 121 7.54 4.42 3.72
CA PRO A 121 6.27 3.75 3.98
C PRO A 121 5.25 4.71 4.62
N GLU A 122 3.97 4.57 4.26
CA GLU A 122 2.82 5.14 5.01
C GLU A 122 2.36 4.20 6.13
#